data_AF-A0A0F7XXA0-F1
#
_entry.id   AF-A0A0F7XXA0-F1
#
_cell.length_a   1.000
_cell.length_b   1.000
_cell.length_c   1.000
_cell.angle_alpha   90.00
_cell.angle_beta   90.00
_cell.angle_gamma   90.00
#
_symmetry.space_group_name_H-M   'P 1'
#
loop_
_entity.id
_entity.type
_entity.pdbx_description
1 polymer ?
#
loop_
_entity_poly.entity_id
_entity_poly.type
_entity_poly.pdbx_seq_one_letter_code
_entity_poly.pdbx_strand_id
1 'polypeptide(L)'
;MSGPSRTESSQVSVLSYVPRDKEIAPKKQFTIAKISTLAILASLALGALVAGISLTIVLGNPVFLALLITTALFSVVTFLVYHQMTSKVSSNWQKVLEQNFKPLGKAWQEKNVDCYSNEMQFYNNHLNPKFKVAIQTDASQPFQPTFLTGLRVIEKNQSTGIIFNPVGPTNLIDNTATNLSTILYSTLKDKSVWDTCKQREGGPAKGEDPFSPTEVRVVKLPNEALDQTFNLNLSSAEKKSILPTFLGHVCGPKSEELPNQQEYYRQALLAYENCLKAAIESHAAIVALPLFTSVYEVPPEEILPKEGTFYWDNQTQAFCKRALLDAIQNTALRYPQRSLLVILQDPFNTIESQSRSEE
;
A
#
# COMPACT_ATOMS: atom_id res chain seq x y z
N MET A 1 36.61 29.83 -32.29
CA MET A 1 36.35 30.16 -30.87
C MET A 1 35.01 29.56 -30.53
N SER A 2 35.04 28.41 -29.87
CA SER A 2 33.86 27.59 -29.57
C SER A 2 33.13 28.17 -28.37
N GLY A 3 31.84 28.44 -28.53
CA GLY A 3 30.99 28.91 -27.44
C GLY A 3 30.82 27.86 -26.34
N PRO A 4 30.54 28.26 -25.09
CA PRO A 4 30.24 27.32 -24.04
C PRO A 4 28.89 26.67 -24.32
N SER A 5 28.90 25.36 -24.51
CA SER A 5 27.72 24.51 -24.45
C SER A 5 27.07 24.69 -23.07
N ARG A 6 25.83 25.19 -23.05
CA ARG A 6 24.96 25.12 -21.87
C ARG A 6 24.80 23.64 -21.51
N THR A 7 25.44 23.21 -20.44
CA THR A 7 25.01 22.04 -19.67
C THR A 7 23.67 22.42 -19.06
N GLU A 8 22.57 22.04 -19.73
CA GLU A 8 21.28 21.95 -19.07
C GLU A 8 21.45 20.97 -17.90
N SER A 9 21.49 21.49 -16.67
CA SER A 9 21.33 20.64 -15.51
C SER A 9 19.92 20.08 -15.60
N SER A 10 19.79 18.81 -16.02
CA SER A 10 18.56 18.05 -15.88
C SER A 10 18.18 18.08 -14.40
N GLN A 11 17.32 19.02 -14.00
CA GLN A 11 16.77 19.04 -12.66
C GLN A 11 15.97 17.76 -12.50
N VAL A 12 16.48 16.85 -11.67
CA VAL A 12 15.81 15.60 -11.37
C VAL A 12 14.50 15.96 -10.66
N SER A 13 13.37 15.74 -11.33
CA SER A 13 12.05 16.08 -10.81
C SER A 13 11.67 15.09 -9.72
N VAL A 14 11.54 15.56 -8.48
CA VAL A 14 11.05 14.77 -7.35
C VAL A 14 9.56 15.02 -7.19
N LEU A 15 8.76 13.95 -7.22
CA LEU A 15 7.33 13.99 -6.94
C LEU A 15 7.12 13.77 -5.44
N SER A 16 6.49 14.73 -4.76
CA SER A 16 6.32 14.70 -3.30
C SER A 16 4.85 14.69 -2.89
N TYR A 17 4.44 13.71 -2.07
CA TYR A 17 3.13 13.66 -1.42
C TYR A 17 3.31 13.94 0.06
N VAL A 18 3.24 15.22 0.40
CA VAL A 18 3.18 15.66 1.79
C VAL A 18 1.74 15.48 2.26
N PRO A 19 1.51 14.73 3.36
CA PRO A 19 0.18 14.60 3.92
C PRO A 19 -0.28 15.98 4.36
N ARG A 20 -1.43 16.43 3.87
CA ARG A 20 -1.96 17.75 4.28
C ARG A 20 -2.41 17.63 5.74
N ASP A 21 -2.35 18.72 6.51
CA ASP A 21 -2.98 18.76 7.85
C ASP A 21 -4.47 18.34 7.79
N LYS A 22 -5.10 18.59 6.63
CA LYS A 22 -6.45 18.16 6.25
C LYS A 22 -6.61 16.66 5.92
N GLU A 23 -5.58 15.84 5.98
CA GLU A 23 -5.63 14.38 5.79
C GLU A 23 -5.38 13.63 7.10
N ILE A 24 -4.56 14.21 7.99
CA ILE A 24 -4.18 13.63 9.28
C ILE A 24 -5.21 13.94 10.38
N ALA A 25 -5.59 15.21 10.55
CA ALA A 25 -6.47 15.68 11.64
C ALA A 25 -7.97 15.51 11.38
N PRO A 26 -8.53 15.81 10.19
CA PRO A 26 -9.95 15.67 9.96
C PRO A 26 -10.37 14.25 9.65
N LYS A 27 -9.51 13.23 9.43
CA LYS A 27 -10.02 11.84 9.41
C LYS A 27 -10.70 11.49 10.75
N LYS A 28 -10.27 12.06 11.89
CA LYS A 28 -11.00 11.94 13.17
C LYS A 28 -12.26 12.81 13.18
N GLN A 29 -12.19 14.10 12.82
CA GLN A 29 -13.36 14.99 12.83
C GLN A 29 -14.43 14.66 11.78
N PHE A 30 -14.04 14.17 10.60
CA PHE A 30 -14.91 13.73 9.50
C PHE A 30 -15.48 12.34 9.79
N THR A 31 -14.76 11.48 10.52
CA THR A 31 -15.34 10.25 11.06
C THR A 31 -16.33 10.56 12.18
N ILE A 32 -16.01 11.47 13.11
CA ILE A 32 -16.95 11.97 14.13
C ILE A 32 -18.15 12.65 13.48
N ALA A 33 -17.94 13.49 12.45
CA ALA A 33 -19.00 14.14 11.72
C ALA A 33 -19.87 13.13 10.96
N LYS A 34 -19.28 12.14 10.29
CA LYS A 34 -20.02 11.04 9.65
C LYS A 34 -20.82 10.25 10.68
N ILE A 35 -20.20 9.82 11.78
CA ILE A 35 -20.85 9.11 12.89
C ILE A 35 -22.02 9.94 13.44
N SER A 36 -21.82 11.25 13.69
CA SER A 36 -22.88 12.14 14.18
C SER A 36 -24.00 12.33 13.16
N THR A 37 -23.67 12.49 11.87
CA THR A 37 -24.66 12.63 10.78
C THR A 37 -25.44 11.33 10.62
N LEU A 38 -24.78 10.18 10.70
CA LEU A 38 -25.40 8.86 10.67
C LEU A 38 -26.29 8.63 11.90
N ALA A 39 -25.88 9.07 13.09
CA ALA A 39 -26.71 8.99 14.30
C ALA A 39 -27.95 9.89 14.20
N ILE A 40 -27.80 11.10 13.63
CA ILE A 40 -28.92 12.00 13.33
C ILE A 40 -29.84 11.37 12.28
N LEU A 41 -29.30 10.82 11.19
CA LEU A 41 -30.08 10.11 10.15
C LEU A 41 -30.81 8.89 10.72
N ALA A 42 -30.19 8.13 11.61
CA ALA A 42 -30.83 6.98 12.26
C ALA A 42 -31.98 7.43 13.17
N SER A 43 -31.78 8.47 13.98
CA SER A 43 -32.84 9.02 14.85
C SER A 43 -34.00 9.64 14.05
N LEU A 44 -33.70 10.36 12.96
CA LEU A 44 -34.72 10.86 12.03
C LEU A 44 -35.49 9.72 11.37
N ALA A 45 -34.81 8.66 10.95
CA ALA A 45 -35.47 7.51 10.33
C ALA A 45 -36.37 6.76 11.33
N LEU A 46 -35.93 6.60 12.60
CA LEU A 46 -36.77 6.08 13.68
C LEU A 46 -38.01 6.96 13.92
N GLY A 47 -37.83 8.29 13.96
CA GLY A 47 -38.95 9.23 14.12
C GLY A 47 -39.95 9.18 12.96
N ALA A 48 -39.45 9.14 11.72
CA ALA A 48 -40.27 9.01 10.52
C ALA A 48 -41.00 7.66 10.45
N LEU A 49 -40.39 6.59 10.95
CA LEU A 49 -41.01 5.27 11.03
C LEU A 49 -42.18 5.27 12.03
N VAL A 50 -42.01 5.86 13.22
CA VAL A 50 -43.09 5.99 14.21
C VAL A 50 -44.25 6.83 13.66
N ALA A 51 -43.95 7.99 13.09
CA ALA A 51 -44.97 8.86 12.48
C ALA A 51 -45.69 8.18 11.30
N GLY A 52 -44.94 7.47 10.45
CA GLY A 52 -45.49 6.71 9.32
C GLY A 52 -46.44 5.60 9.76
N ILE A 53 -46.12 4.86 10.82
CA ILE A 53 -47.02 3.85 11.41
C ILE A 53 -48.30 4.53 11.90
N SER A 54 -48.20 5.61 12.68
CA SER A 54 -49.36 6.33 13.20
C SER A 54 -50.25 6.87 12.07
N LEU A 55 -49.69 7.50 11.03
CA LEU A 55 -50.47 7.99 9.89
C LEU A 55 -51.09 6.85 9.06
N THR A 56 -50.38 5.73 8.88
CA THR A 56 -50.92 4.58 8.13
C THR A 56 -52.14 3.99 8.84
N ILE A 57 -52.08 3.86 10.17
CA ILE A 57 -53.20 3.37 11.00
C ILE A 57 -54.40 4.33 10.93
N VAL A 58 -54.15 5.65 10.97
CA VAL A 58 -55.21 6.67 11.02
C VAL A 58 -55.84 6.92 9.64
N LEU A 59 -55.05 6.92 8.56
CA LEU A 59 -55.50 7.37 7.23
C LEU A 59 -55.72 6.22 6.22
N GLY A 60 -55.27 4.99 6.53
CA GLY A 60 -55.54 3.80 5.70
C GLY A 60 -55.01 3.87 4.26
N ASN A 61 -54.02 4.74 3.97
CA ASN A 61 -53.54 4.98 2.62
C ASN A 61 -52.23 4.23 2.33
N PRO A 62 -52.15 3.44 1.24
CA PRO A 62 -50.97 2.64 0.87
C PRO A 62 -49.70 3.46 0.57
N VAL A 63 -49.81 4.75 0.28
CA VAL A 63 -48.64 5.63 0.08
C VAL A 63 -47.79 5.73 1.34
N PHE A 64 -48.40 5.66 2.53
CA PHE A 64 -47.66 5.69 3.80
C PHE A 64 -46.94 4.36 4.09
N LEU A 65 -47.43 3.23 3.54
CA LEU A 65 -46.77 1.93 3.63
C LEU A 65 -45.45 1.93 2.84
N ALA A 66 -45.44 2.50 1.63
CA ALA A 66 -44.22 2.64 0.83
C ALA A 66 -43.17 3.51 1.55
N LEU A 67 -43.60 4.60 2.17
CA LEU A 67 -42.75 5.49 2.96
C LEU A 67 -42.14 4.77 4.18
N LEU A 68 -42.92 3.90 4.81
CA LEU A 68 -42.49 3.02 5.90
C LEU A 68 -41.39 2.05 5.47
N ILE A 69 -41.57 1.39 4.32
CA ILE A 69 -40.58 0.46 3.76
C ILE A 69 -39.28 1.19 3.41
N THR A 70 -39.36 2.35 2.76
CA THR A 70 -38.17 3.15 2.43
C THR A 70 -37.43 3.61 3.69
N THR A 71 -38.16 4.03 4.73
CA THR A 71 -37.57 4.47 6.00
C THR A 71 -36.91 3.31 6.75
N ALA A 72 -37.53 2.13 6.76
CA ALA A 72 -36.96 0.92 7.35
C ALA A 72 -35.67 0.50 6.64
N LEU A 73 -35.66 0.47 5.29
CA LEU A 73 -34.47 0.17 4.51
C LEU A 73 -33.35 1.18 4.77
N PHE A 74 -33.68 2.47 4.79
CA PHE A 74 -32.71 3.52 5.08
C PHE A 74 -32.12 3.40 6.49
N SER A 75 -32.94 3.02 7.48
CA SER A 75 -32.51 2.79 8.86
C SER A 75 -31.53 1.61 8.96
N VAL A 76 -31.83 0.50 8.27
CA VAL A 76 -30.95 -0.69 8.23
C VAL A 76 -29.61 -0.35 7.58
N VAL A 77 -29.62 0.33 6.43
CA VAL A 77 -28.39 0.76 5.76
C VAL A 77 -27.58 1.70 6.65
N THR A 78 -28.24 2.68 7.28
CA THR A 78 -27.59 3.64 8.19
C THR A 78 -26.97 2.92 9.39
N PHE A 79 -27.68 1.97 10.00
CA PHE A 79 -27.16 1.18 11.12
C PHE A 79 -25.95 0.32 10.70
N LEU A 80 -26.03 -0.35 9.55
CA LEU A 80 -24.92 -1.16 9.02
C LEU A 80 -23.69 -0.30 8.75
N VAL A 81 -23.86 0.86 8.12
CA VAL A 81 -22.76 1.81 7.86
C VAL A 81 -22.19 2.35 9.17
N TYR A 82 -23.04 2.70 10.14
CA TYR A 82 -22.59 3.15 11.47
C TYR A 82 -21.76 2.06 12.16
N HIS A 83 -22.29 0.85 12.25
CA HIS A 83 -21.59 -0.27 12.88
C HIS A 83 -20.26 -0.58 12.20
N GLN A 84 -20.23 -0.54 10.86
CA GLN A 84 -19.01 -0.72 10.08
C GLN A 84 -17.99 0.40 10.34
N MET A 85 -18.42 1.65 10.53
CA MET A 85 -17.53 2.78 10.84
C MET A 85 -17.04 2.81 12.30
N THR A 86 -17.79 2.24 13.25
CA THR A 86 -17.45 2.27 14.68
C THR A 86 -16.83 0.98 15.21
N SER A 87 -16.89 -0.11 14.45
CA SER A 87 -16.27 -1.38 14.85
C SER A 87 -14.74 -1.26 14.81
N LYS A 88 -14.08 -1.86 15.81
CA LYS A 88 -12.62 -1.95 15.82
C LYS A 88 -12.18 -2.77 14.61
N VAL A 89 -11.15 -2.31 13.92
CA VAL A 89 -10.56 -3.06 12.81
C VAL A 89 -10.02 -4.37 13.35
N SER A 90 -10.36 -5.49 12.71
CA SER A 90 -9.80 -6.80 13.00
C SER A 90 -8.44 -6.96 12.30
N SER A 91 -7.51 -7.63 12.97
CA SER A 91 -6.19 -7.99 12.43
C SER A 91 -6.23 -9.15 11.42
N ASN A 92 -7.40 -9.78 11.18
CA ASN A 92 -7.53 -10.91 10.26
C ASN A 92 -7.42 -10.48 8.79
N TRP A 93 -6.18 -10.33 8.31
CA TRP A 93 -5.85 -9.94 6.95
C TRP A 93 -6.12 -11.07 5.93
N GLN A 94 -6.09 -12.33 6.34
CA GLN A 94 -6.38 -13.47 5.46
C GLN A 94 -7.84 -13.45 4.99
N LYS A 95 -8.78 -13.24 5.91
CA LYS A 95 -10.20 -13.08 5.58
C LYS A 95 -10.43 -11.96 4.55
N VAL A 96 -9.59 -10.94 4.58
CA VAL A 96 -9.70 -9.75 3.72
C VAL A 96 -9.13 -10.04 2.35
N LEU A 97 -8.04 -10.79 2.31
CA LEU A 97 -7.50 -11.34 1.07
C LEU A 97 -8.56 -12.21 0.38
N GLU A 98 -9.15 -13.17 1.10
CA GLU A 98 -10.19 -14.07 0.57
C GLU A 98 -11.46 -13.35 0.12
N GLN A 99 -11.89 -12.31 0.85
CA GLN A 99 -13.09 -11.54 0.52
C GLN A 99 -12.91 -10.66 -0.72
N ASN A 100 -11.73 -10.06 -0.90
CA ASN A 100 -11.51 -9.03 -1.91
C ASN A 100 -10.68 -9.50 -3.11
N PHE A 101 -9.99 -10.64 -3.00
CA PHE A 101 -9.07 -11.11 -4.01
C PHE A 101 -9.24 -12.60 -4.29
N LYS A 102 -9.09 -12.97 -5.56
CA LYS A 102 -9.12 -14.36 -6.02
C LYS A 102 -7.71 -14.80 -6.41
N PRO A 103 -7.28 -16.01 -6.00
CA PRO A 103 -5.97 -16.53 -6.39
C PRO A 103 -5.90 -16.76 -7.91
N LEU A 104 -4.74 -16.44 -8.49
CA LEU A 104 -4.39 -16.67 -9.88
C LEU A 104 -3.55 -17.94 -9.99
N GLY A 105 -3.99 -18.86 -10.85
CA GLY A 105 -3.33 -20.15 -11.04
C GLY A 105 -2.00 -20.05 -11.80
N LYS A 106 -1.23 -21.14 -11.76
CA LYS A 106 0.11 -21.26 -12.39
C LYS A 106 0.13 -20.91 -13.88
N ALA A 107 -0.92 -21.24 -14.63
CA ALA A 107 -1.01 -20.92 -16.06
C ALA A 107 -1.07 -19.40 -16.33
N TRP A 108 -1.73 -18.62 -15.46
CA TRP A 108 -1.67 -17.16 -15.56
C TRP A 108 -0.26 -16.68 -15.27
N GLN A 109 0.38 -17.29 -14.26
CA GLN A 109 1.73 -16.96 -13.89
C GLN A 109 2.65 -17.19 -15.09
N GLU A 110 2.89 -18.42 -15.52
CA GLU A 110 3.78 -18.79 -16.64
C GLU A 110 3.64 -17.96 -17.94
N LYS A 111 2.49 -17.33 -18.17
CA LYS A 111 2.24 -16.43 -19.30
C LYS A 111 2.66 -14.97 -19.06
N ASN A 112 2.58 -14.46 -17.83
CA ASN A 112 2.57 -13.01 -17.56
C ASN A 112 3.80 -12.43 -16.85
N VAL A 113 4.67 -13.21 -16.19
CA VAL A 113 5.93 -12.72 -15.58
C VAL A 113 7.07 -13.65 -15.99
N ASP A 114 8.28 -13.09 -16.07
CA ASP A 114 9.44 -13.81 -16.63
C ASP A 114 10.20 -14.65 -15.60
N CYS A 115 10.28 -14.21 -14.35
CA CYS A 115 10.79 -15.06 -13.29
C CYS A 115 9.81 -15.06 -12.12
N TYR A 116 9.11 -16.19 -12.01
CA TYR A 116 8.37 -16.55 -10.81
C TYR A 116 9.24 -17.50 -10.02
N SER A 117 9.54 -17.15 -8.78
CA SER A 117 9.76 -18.22 -7.82
C SER A 117 8.42 -18.92 -7.60
N ASN A 118 8.45 -20.25 -7.42
CA ASN A 118 7.29 -21.02 -6.94
C ASN A 118 6.78 -20.51 -5.57
N GLU A 119 7.55 -19.61 -4.95
CA GLU A 119 7.33 -18.98 -3.66
C GLU A 119 6.55 -17.66 -3.75
N MET A 120 5.92 -17.32 -4.88
CA MET A 120 5.05 -16.15 -5.01
C MET A 120 3.62 -16.57 -5.36
N GLN A 121 2.65 -16.12 -4.55
CA GLN A 121 1.23 -16.25 -4.84
C GLN A 121 0.67 -14.94 -5.39
N PHE A 122 -0.11 -15.06 -6.45
CA PHE A 122 -0.73 -13.93 -7.13
C PHE A 122 -2.23 -13.98 -6.93
N TYR A 123 -2.82 -12.81 -6.74
CA TYR A 123 -4.26 -12.66 -6.62
C TYR A 123 -4.73 -11.51 -7.49
N ASN A 124 -5.91 -11.64 -8.07
CA ASN A 124 -6.60 -10.53 -8.72
C ASN A 124 -7.70 -9.99 -7.82
N ASN A 125 -7.90 -8.68 -7.85
CA ASN A 125 -8.99 -8.06 -7.13
C ASN A 125 -10.35 -8.46 -7.74
N HIS A 126 -11.34 -8.77 -6.90
CA HIS A 126 -12.68 -9.17 -7.33
C HIS A 126 -13.42 -8.05 -8.07
N LEU A 127 -13.33 -6.82 -7.56
CA LEU A 127 -14.10 -5.69 -8.08
C LEU A 127 -13.37 -4.98 -9.22
N ASN A 128 -12.04 -5.06 -9.27
CA ASN A 128 -11.24 -4.56 -10.39
C ASN A 128 -10.06 -5.49 -10.72
N PRO A 129 -10.25 -6.51 -11.58
CA PRO A 129 -9.23 -7.51 -11.92
C PRO A 129 -7.94 -6.95 -12.56
N LYS A 130 -7.92 -5.67 -12.95
CA LYS A 130 -6.71 -4.99 -13.42
C LYS A 130 -5.72 -4.74 -12.28
N PHE A 131 -6.19 -4.65 -11.04
CA PHE A 131 -5.36 -4.63 -9.85
C PHE A 131 -5.05 -6.06 -9.39
N LYS A 132 -3.77 -6.32 -9.17
CA LYS A 132 -3.26 -7.62 -8.72
C LYS A 132 -2.33 -7.42 -7.54
N VAL A 133 -2.29 -8.40 -6.65
CA VAL A 133 -1.33 -8.45 -5.55
C VAL A 133 -0.48 -9.71 -5.67
N ALA A 134 0.81 -9.57 -5.45
CA ALA A 134 1.78 -10.66 -5.39
C ALA A 134 2.34 -10.71 -3.97
N ILE A 135 2.31 -11.89 -3.36
CA ILE A 135 2.70 -12.12 -1.98
C ILE A 135 3.71 -13.27 -1.97
N GLN A 136 4.89 -13.05 -1.37
CA GLN A 136 5.88 -14.10 -1.14
C GLN A 136 5.34 -15.09 -0.10
N THR A 137 5.49 -16.40 -0.31
CA THR A 137 4.95 -17.46 0.55
C THR A 137 6.00 -18.21 1.36
N ASP A 138 7.28 -18.03 1.02
CA ASP A 138 8.39 -18.63 1.77
C ASP A 138 9.11 -17.53 2.58
N ALA A 139 8.85 -17.51 3.89
CA ALA A 139 9.51 -16.61 4.82
C ALA A 139 10.99 -16.97 5.09
N SER A 140 11.43 -18.17 4.69
CA SER A 140 12.80 -18.64 4.93
C SER A 140 13.82 -18.10 3.92
N GLN A 141 13.38 -17.26 2.97
CA GLN A 141 14.25 -16.64 1.98
C GLN A 141 14.11 -15.12 1.98
N PRO A 142 15.24 -14.37 2.01
CA PRO A 142 15.19 -12.93 1.89
C PRO A 142 14.72 -12.54 0.49
N PHE A 143 14.29 -11.29 0.35
CA PHE A 143 13.77 -10.76 -0.90
C PHE A 143 14.83 -10.84 -2.02
N GLN A 144 14.72 -11.77 -2.96
CA GLN A 144 15.67 -11.90 -4.04
C GLN A 144 15.35 -10.92 -5.19
N PRO A 145 16.37 -10.47 -5.97
CA PRO A 145 16.13 -9.74 -7.23
C PRO A 145 15.21 -10.50 -8.19
N THR A 146 15.23 -11.84 -8.17
CA THR A 146 14.30 -12.70 -8.89
C THR A 146 12.84 -12.37 -8.57
N PHE A 147 12.50 -11.91 -7.37
CA PHE A 147 11.13 -11.54 -6.99
C PHE A 147 10.66 -10.22 -7.62
N LEU A 148 11.56 -9.42 -8.22
CA LEU A 148 11.24 -8.19 -8.95
C LEU A 148 11.05 -8.38 -10.44
N THR A 149 11.43 -9.54 -10.96
CA THR A 149 11.48 -9.77 -12.39
C THR A 149 10.09 -9.86 -12.97
N GLY A 150 9.50 -8.68 -13.19
CA GLY A 150 8.08 -8.47 -13.30
C GLY A 150 7.45 -8.98 -14.58
N LEU A 151 6.38 -8.27 -14.96
CA LEU A 151 5.56 -8.62 -16.11
C LEU A 151 6.42 -8.79 -17.37
N ARG A 152 6.12 -9.82 -18.17
CA ARG A 152 6.75 -10.03 -19.49
C ARG A 152 6.51 -8.86 -20.44
N VAL A 153 5.36 -8.21 -20.28
CA VAL A 153 4.89 -7.15 -21.14
C VAL A 153 4.23 -6.07 -20.29
N ILE A 154 4.62 -4.82 -20.54
CA ILE A 154 3.96 -3.63 -20.01
C ILE A 154 3.17 -2.97 -21.13
N GLU A 155 1.99 -2.44 -20.80
CA GLU A 155 1.18 -1.68 -21.75
C GLU A 155 1.94 -0.44 -22.23
N LYS A 156 1.82 -0.10 -23.53
CA LYS A 156 2.63 0.96 -24.19
C LYS A 156 2.61 2.34 -23.51
N ASN A 157 1.60 2.63 -22.68
CA ASN A 157 1.41 3.91 -22.01
C ASN A 157 1.68 3.86 -20.49
N GLN A 158 2.29 2.78 -20.01
CA GLN A 158 2.69 2.62 -18.62
C GLN A 158 4.22 2.68 -18.47
N SER A 159 4.67 3.24 -17.36
CA SER A 159 6.05 3.11 -16.90
C SER A 159 6.23 1.74 -16.23
N THR A 160 7.48 1.33 -16.03
CA THR A 160 7.76 -0.03 -15.57
C THR A 160 7.31 -0.26 -14.14
N GLY A 161 7.70 0.63 -13.23
CA GLY A 161 7.26 0.55 -11.86
C GLY A 161 7.98 1.47 -10.90
N ILE A 162 7.58 1.38 -9.63
CA ILE A 162 8.20 2.05 -8.49
C ILE A 162 8.56 1.03 -7.42
N ILE A 163 9.75 1.15 -6.81
CA ILE A 163 10.11 0.43 -5.58
C ILE A 163 10.16 1.43 -4.43
N PHE A 164 9.45 1.14 -3.34
CA PHE A 164 9.43 2.00 -2.16
C PHE A 164 10.35 1.52 -1.05
N ASN A 165 11.03 2.48 -0.41
CA ASN A 165 11.84 2.29 0.77
C ASN A 165 11.15 2.90 1.96
N PRO A 166 11.08 2.21 3.10
CA PRO A 166 10.75 2.86 4.34
C PRO A 166 11.91 3.74 4.79
N VAL A 167 11.58 4.92 5.30
CA VAL A 167 12.54 5.89 5.83
C VAL A 167 12.07 6.37 7.19
N GLY A 168 13.02 6.50 8.11
CA GLY A 168 12.74 7.11 9.41
C GLY A 168 12.59 8.63 9.32
N PRO A 169 12.10 9.29 10.40
CA PRO A 169 11.98 10.75 10.47
C PRO A 169 13.31 11.50 10.27
N THR A 170 14.43 10.83 10.53
CA THR A 170 15.80 11.35 10.40
C THR A 170 16.38 11.19 8.99
N ASN A 171 15.57 10.84 7.99
CA ASN A 171 15.99 10.58 6.60
C ASN A 171 16.96 9.40 6.44
N LEU A 172 17.17 8.61 7.50
CA LEU A 172 17.93 7.38 7.41
C LEU A 172 17.05 6.32 6.73
N ILE A 173 17.60 5.76 5.66
CA ILE A 173 17.03 4.60 4.98
C ILE A 173 17.31 3.41 5.88
N ASP A 174 16.27 2.81 6.43
CA ASP A 174 16.44 1.63 7.27
C ASP A 174 16.82 0.48 6.36
N ASN A 175 18.06 0.02 6.50
CA ASN A 175 18.64 -0.98 5.62
C ASN A 175 18.51 -2.35 6.24
N THR A 176 17.38 -3.00 5.98
CA THR A 176 17.18 -4.41 6.27
C THR A 176 17.38 -5.22 5.00
N ALA A 177 17.92 -6.43 5.13
CA ALA A 177 17.98 -7.39 4.02
C ALA A 177 16.58 -7.85 3.52
N THR A 178 15.51 -7.27 4.08
CA THR A 178 14.12 -7.48 3.70
C THR A 178 13.61 -6.37 2.77
N ASN A 179 14.40 -5.30 2.56
CA ASN A 179 14.10 -4.22 1.63
C ASN A 179 14.76 -4.47 0.26
N LEU A 180 13.88 -4.67 -0.72
CA LEU A 180 14.21 -5.07 -2.08
C LEU A 180 15.01 -4.03 -2.88
N SER A 181 14.80 -2.74 -2.61
CA SER A 181 15.58 -1.69 -3.28
C SER A 181 17.03 -1.73 -2.85
N THR A 182 17.32 -2.07 -1.59
CA THR A 182 18.69 -2.19 -1.10
C THR A 182 19.35 -3.33 -1.84
N ILE A 183 18.64 -4.45 -2.02
CA ILE A 183 19.21 -5.60 -2.69
C ILE A 183 19.51 -5.27 -4.16
N LEU A 184 18.62 -4.57 -4.86
CA LEU A 184 18.85 -4.13 -6.24
C LEU A 184 19.91 -3.05 -6.42
N TYR A 185 19.93 -2.06 -5.53
CA TYR A 185 20.66 -0.82 -5.74
C TYR A 185 21.79 -0.60 -4.73
N SER A 186 22.07 -1.58 -3.86
CA SER A 186 23.19 -1.58 -2.88
C SER A 186 24.55 -1.35 -3.51
N THR A 187 24.68 -1.73 -4.78
CA THR A 187 25.91 -1.81 -5.56
C THR A 187 26.04 -0.69 -6.58
N LEU A 188 25.08 0.24 -6.63
CA LEU A 188 25.19 1.44 -7.48
C LEU A 188 26.46 2.22 -7.08
N LYS A 189 27.29 2.54 -8.07
CA LYS A 189 28.50 3.34 -7.85
C LYS A 189 28.16 4.75 -7.38
N ASP A 190 27.03 5.27 -7.85
CA ASP A 190 26.51 6.55 -7.44
C ASP A 190 25.32 6.36 -6.48
N LYS A 191 25.56 6.63 -5.19
CA LYS A 191 24.52 6.63 -4.16
C LYS A 191 23.69 7.91 -4.14
N SER A 192 24.04 8.94 -4.91
CA SER A 192 23.33 10.23 -4.93
C SER A 192 21.85 10.08 -5.30
N VAL A 193 21.51 9.05 -6.07
CA VAL A 193 20.13 8.75 -6.48
C VAL A 193 19.26 8.38 -5.27
N TRP A 194 19.82 7.68 -4.29
CA TRP A 194 19.15 7.38 -3.02
C TRP A 194 18.92 8.67 -2.22
N ASP A 195 19.92 9.56 -2.20
CA ASP A 195 19.82 10.84 -1.49
C ASP A 195 18.89 11.84 -2.19
N THR A 196 18.63 11.67 -3.50
CA THR A 196 17.75 12.57 -4.25
C THR A 196 16.31 12.54 -3.74
N CYS A 197 15.83 11.38 -3.29
CA CYS A 197 14.51 11.26 -2.65
C CYS A 197 14.43 11.92 -1.27
N LYS A 198 15.53 12.41 -0.69
CA LYS A 198 15.52 13.14 0.61
C LYS A 198 15.17 14.63 0.48
N GLN A 199 14.99 15.13 -0.74
CA GLN A 199 14.60 16.51 -1.00
C GLN A 199 13.12 16.59 -1.40
N ARG A 200 12.41 17.64 -1.00
CA ARG A 200 11.05 17.93 -1.53
C ARG A 200 11.13 18.62 -2.89
N GLU A 201 10.05 18.52 -3.65
CA GLU A 201 9.89 19.27 -4.90
C GLU A 201 10.12 20.78 -4.65
N GLY A 202 11.05 21.38 -5.40
CA GLY A 202 11.40 22.79 -5.26
C GLY A 202 12.19 23.16 -3.99
N GLY A 203 12.64 22.20 -3.20
CA GLY A 203 13.51 22.42 -2.05
C GLY A 203 14.89 22.96 -2.46
N PRO A 204 15.59 23.68 -1.57
CA PRO A 204 16.95 24.13 -1.87
C PRO A 204 17.84 22.90 -2.10
N ALA A 205 18.63 22.90 -3.17
CA ALA A 205 19.53 21.80 -3.58
C ALA A 205 20.64 21.43 -2.55
N LYS A 206 20.57 21.95 -1.32
CA LYS A 206 21.59 21.87 -0.27
C LYS A 206 21.07 21.47 1.12
N GLY A 207 19.78 21.18 1.30
CA GLY A 207 19.23 20.79 2.61
C GLY A 207 18.45 19.48 2.54
N GLU A 208 18.74 18.55 3.45
CA GLU A 208 17.88 17.38 3.67
C GLU A 208 16.63 17.82 4.46
N ASP A 209 15.44 17.64 3.88
CA ASP A 209 14.18 17.94 4.57
C ASP A 209 13.69 16.67 5.30
N PRO A 210 13.43 16.71 6.62
CA PRO A 210 12.94 15.54 7.34
C PRO A 210 11.59 15.07 6.76
N PHE A 211 11.39 13.75 6.68
CA PHE A 211 10.09 13.20 6.28
C PHE A 211 9.03 13.48 7.35
N SER A 212 7.87 13.95 6.90
CA SER A 212 6.66 13.98 7.72
C SER A 212 6.03 12.58 7.79
N PRO A 213 5.31 12.24 8.87
CA PRO A 213 4.68 10.92 9.00
C PRO A 213 3.76 10.63 7.81
N THR A 214 3.88 9.47 7.16
CA THR A 214 3.15 9.04 5.94
C THR A 214 3.50 9.79 4.65
N GLU A 215 4.51 10.67 4.67
CA GLU A 215 5.02 11.34 3.48
C GLU A 215 5.66 10.35 2.52
N VAL A 216 5.42 10.57 1.22
CA VAL A 216 5.99 9.78 0.13
C VAL A 216 6.72 10.70 -0.82
N ARG A 217 7.95 10.35 -1.20
CA ARG A 217 8.74 11.07 -2.21
C ARG A 217 9.20 10.09 -3.28
N VAL A 218 9.10 10.47 -4.55
CA VAL A 218 9.43 9.60 -5.69
C VAL A 218 10.34 10.32 -6.65
N VAL A 219 11.38 9.64 -7.12
CA VAL A 219 12.31 10.11 -8.14
C VAL A 219 12.37 9.14 -9.30
N LYS A 220 12.52 9.68 -10.51
CA LYS A 220 12.84 8.87 -11.69
C LYS A 220 14.33 8.51 -11.67
N LEU A 221 14.64 7.23 -11.83
CA LEU A 221 16.01 6.75 -11.91
C LEU A 221 16.65 7.17 -13.25
N PRO A 222 17.91 7.65 -13.24
CA PRO A 222 18.67 7.84 -14.47
C PRO A 222 18.87 6.52 -15.21
N ASN A 223 18.86 6.54 -16.54
CA ASN A 223 19.06 5.32 -17.35
C ASN A 223 20.40 4.63 -17.04
N GLU A 224 21.45 5.41 -16.77
CA GLU A 224 22.78 4.89 -16.42
C GLU A 224 22.77 4.08 -15.11
N ALA A 225 21.92 4.46 -14.14
CA ALA A 225 21.78 3.71 -12.89
C ALA A 225 21.09 2.36 -13.15
N LEU A 226 20.09 2.32 -14.02
CA LEU A 226 19.41 1.08 -14.42
C LEU A 226 20.37 0.14 -15.15
N ASP A 227 21.17 0.66 -16.08
CA ASP A 227 22.15 -0.12 -16.86
C ASP A 227 23.26 -0.72 -15.97
N GLN A 228 23.66 -0.03 -14.91
CA GLN A 228 24.62 -0.57 -13.93
C GLN A 228 24.02 -1.72 -13.11
N THR A 229 22.75 -1.63 -12.72
CA THR A 229 22.05 -2.72 -12.02
C THR A 229 21.96 -3.99 -12.89
N PHE A 230 21.73 -3.85 -14.20
CA PHE A 230 21.71 -4.99 -15.14
C PHE A 230 23.06 -5.74 -15.26
N ASN A 231 24.16 -5.10 -14.90
CA ASN A 231 25.51 -5.65 -15.04
C ASN A 231 26.00 -6.43 -13.80
N LEU A 232 25.17 -6.58 -12.77
CA LEU A 232 25.53 -7.27 -11.53
C LEU A 232 24.66 -8.49 -11.28
N ASN A 233 25.27 -9.68 -11.23
CA ASN A 233 24.79 -10.97 -10.71
C ASN A 233 23.34 -11.43 -11.02
N LEU A 234 22.60 -10.73 -11.87
CA LEU A 234 21.33 -11.19 -12.41
C LEU A 234 21.61 -12.35 -13.38
N SER A 235 20.89 -13.44 -13.22
CA SER A 235 20.81 -14.53 -14.18
C SER A 235 20.32 -14.01 -15.54
N SER A 236 20.58 -14.80 -16.59
CA SER A 236 20.11 -14.49 -17.95
C SER A 236 18.58 -14.37 -18.06
N ALA A 237 17.82 -14.95 -17.13
CA ALA A 237 16.37 -14.80 -17.05
C ALA A 237 15.98 -13.47 -16.38
N GLU A 238 16.64 -13.11 -15.29
CA GLU A 238 16.40 -11.83 -14.59
C GLU A 238 16.74 -10.62 -15.46
N LYS A 239 17.79 -10.71 -16.28
CA LYS A 239 18.16 -9.66 -17.25
C LYS A 239 17.11 -9.41 -18.34
N LYS A 240 16.19 -10.35 -18.59
CA LYS A 240 15.07 -10.17 -19.53
C LYS A 240 13.90 -9.43 -18.92
N SER A 241 13.86 -9.37 -17.59
CA SER A 241 12.76 -8.77 -16.86
C SER A 241 12.85 -7.25 -16.82
N ILE A 242 11.70 -6.63 -16.55
CA ILE A 242 11.56 -5.18 -16.63
C ILE A 242 11.77 -4.58 -15.24
N LEU A 243 12.89 -3.85 -15.06
CA LEU A 243 13.23 -3.18 -13.81
C LEU A 243 12.40 -1.90 -13.59
N PRO A 244 12.06 -1.56 -12.33
CA PRO A 244 11.36 -0.32 -11.99
C PRO A 244 12.13 0.94 -12.40
N THR A 245 11.43 1.90 -13.00
CA THR A 245 11.96 3.18 -13.50
C THR A 245 12.02 4.25 -12.42
N PHE A 246 11.34 4.04 -11.29
CA PHE A 246 11.27 5.00 -10.20
C PHE A 246 11.71 4.37 -8.89
N LEU A 247 12.34 5.20 -8.06
CA LEU A 247 12.62 4.92 -6.66
C LEU A 247 11.75 5.83 -5.80
N GLY A 248 11.11 5.26 -4.79
CA GLY A 248 10.29 6.00 -3.83
C GLY A 248 10.75 5.80 -2.40
N HIS A 249 10.60 6.82 -1.55
CA HIS A 249 10.77 6.75 -0.12
C HIS A 249 9.43 7.04 0.57
N VAL A 250 9.12 6.33 1.64
CA VAL A 250 7.90 6.45 2.42
C VAL A 250 8.18 6.43 3.92
N CYS A 251 7.65 7.39 4.65
CA CYS A 251 7.71 7.38 6.12
C CYS A 251 6.54 6.60 6.70
N GLY A 252 6.65 5.27 6.79
CA GLY A 252 5.67 4.42 7.45
C GLY A 252 5.74 4.50 8.99
N PRO A 253 4.70 4.07 9.72
CA PRO A 253 4.71 4.03 11.17
C PRO A 253 5.65 2.95 11.74
N LYS A 254 6.28 3.24 12.88
CA LYS A 254 6.97 2.25 13.71
C LYS A 254 6.07 1.74 14.83
N SER A 255 6.27 0.49 15.28
CA SER A 255 5.44 -0.08 16.34
C SER A 255 5.65 0.62 17.68
N GLU A 256 6.89 0.99 17.99
CA GLU A 256 7.29 1.73 19.20
C GLU A 256 6.68 3.15 19.28
N GLU A 257 6.47 3.81 18.15
CA GLU A 257 5.91 5.17 18.08
C GLU A 257 4.39 5.18 18.29
N LEU A 258 3.72 4.07 17.99
CA LEU A 258 2.26 3.95 17.95
C LEU A 258 1.78 2.69 18.69
N PRO A 259 1.77 2.68 20.03
CA PRO A 259 1.33 1.53 20.82
C PRO A 259 -0.17 1.22 20.64
N ASN A 260 -0.96 2.16 20.09
CA ASN A 260 -2.35 1.92 19.74
C ASN A 260 -2.46 1.31 18.34
N GLN A 261 -2.78 0.02 18.27
CA GLN A 261 -2.92 -0.75 17.03
C GLN A 261 -3.89 -0.13 15.99
N GLN A 262 -4.97 0.54 16.43
CA GLN A 262 -5.90 1.20 15.50
C GLN A 262 -5.29 2.46 14.87
N GLU A 263 -4.51 3.21 15.66
CA GLU A 263 -3.79 4.37 15.15
C GLU A 263 -2.64 3.93 14.22
N TYR A 264 -1.92 2.86 14.60
CA TYR A 264 -0.92 2.22 13.73
C TYR A 264 -1.53 1.80 12.39
N TYR A 265 -2.63 1.04 12.41
CA TYR A 265 -3.36 0.62 11.21
C TYR A 265 -3.74 1.82 10.34
N ARG A 266 -4.28 2.89 10.93
CA ARG A 266 -4.71 4.09 10.20
C ARG A 266 -3.54 4.80 9.51
N GLN A 267 -2.40 4.92 10.19
CA GLN A 267 -1.20 5.55 9.64
C GLN A 267 -0.56 4.69 8.54
N ALA A 268 -0.48 3.37 8.76
CA ALA A 268 0.00 2.42 7.76
C ALA A 268 -0.89 2.45 6.49
N LEU A 269 -2.21 2.44 6.66
CA LEU A 269 -3.17 2.54 5.56
C LEU A 269 -2.95 3.81 4.75
N LEU A 270 -2.79 4.96 5.43
CA LEU A 270 -2.57 6.24 4.76
C LEU A 270 -1.24 6.27 4.00
N ALA A 271 -0.16 5.76 4.60
CA ALA A 271 1.14 5.65 3.92
C ALA A 271 1.05 4.78 2.66
N TYR A 272 0.38 3.63 2.73
CA TYR A 272 0.17 2.77 1.55
C TYR A 272 -0.72 3.42 0.48
N GLU A 273 -1.81 4.10 0.88
CA GLU A 273 -2.65 4.86 -0.05
C GLU A 273 -1.84 5.95 -0.79
N ASN A 274 -0.90 6.61 -0.10
CA ASN A 274 -0.01 7.61 -0.70
C ASN A 274 0.97 6.96 -1.69
N CYS A 275 1.60 5.83 -1.35
CA CYS A 275 2.48 5.11 -2.26
C CYS A 275 1.74 4.65 -3.53
N LEU A 276 0.55 4.10 -3.36
CA LEU A 276 -0.28 3.66 -4.49
C LEU A 276 -0.71 4.83 -5.36
N LYS A 277 -1.08 5.97 -4.76
CA LYS A 277 -1.38 7.19 -5.51
C LYS A 277 -0.17 7.66 -6.32
N ALA A 278 1.02 7.66 -5.73
CA ALA A 278 2.26 7.99 -6.42
C ALA A 278 2.54 7.06 -7.62
N ALA A 279 2.28 5.76 -7.46
CA ALA A 279 2.40 4.78 -8.54
C ALA A 279 1.42 5.07 -9.69
N ILE A 280 0.17 5.39 -9.38
CA ILE A 280 -0.86 5.72 -10.38
C ILE A 280 -0.52 7.01 -11.14
N GLU A 281 -0.07 8.06 -10.44
CA GLU A 281 0.31 9.34 -11.05
C GLU A 281 1.60 9.21 -11.88
N SER A 282 2.50 8.29 -11.51
CA SER A 282 3.69 7.95 -12.31
C SER A 282 3.41 6.95 -13.44
N HIS A 283 2.14 6.59 -13.66
CA HIS A 283 1.71 5.61 -14.66
C HIS A 283 2.38 4.22 -14.52
N ALA A 284 2.77 3.83 -13.31
CA ALA A 284 3.47 2.58 -13.05
C ALA A 284 2.62 1.34 -13.35
N ALA A 285 3.22 0.33 -13.97
CA ALA A 285 2.62 -1.00 -14.11
C ALA A 285 2.85 -1.86 -12.87
N ILE A 286 3.96 -1.66 -12.16
CA ILE A 286 4.37 -2.41 -10.98
C ILE A 286 4.65 -1.46 -9.82
N VAL A 287 4.26 -1.83 -8.60
CA VAL A 287 4.69 -1.16 -7.38
C VAL A 287 5.14 -2.18 -6.35
N ALA A 288 6.35 -2.05 -5.84
CA ALA A 288 6.85 -2.87 -4.75
C ALA A 288 6.79 -2.07 -3.44
N LEU A 289 6.08 -2.60 -2.44
CA LEU A 289 5.80 -1.93 -1.18
C LEU A 289 6.44 -2.68 0.00
N PRO A 290 7.13 -1.98 0.91
CA PRO A 290 7.67 -2.58 2.12
C PRO A 290 6.55 -2.91 3.11
N LEU A 291 6.64 -4.03 3.81
CA LEU A 291 5.86 -4.23 5.03
C LEU A 291 6.59 -3.51 6.19
N PHE A 292 6.01 -2.42 6.72
CA PHE A 292 6.74 -1.52 7.64
C PHE A 292 7.28 -2.22 8.89
N THR A 293 6.47 -3.09 9.51
CA THR A 293 6.90 -3.92 10.65
C THR A 293 8.11 -4.79 10.32
N SER A 294 8.30 -5.15 9.06
CA SER A 294 9.36 -6.06 8.62
C SER A 294 10.68 -5.39 8.30
N VAL A 295 10.63 -4.08 8.07
CA VAL A 295 11.80 -3.30 7.74
C VAL A 295 12.27 -2.49 8.94
N TYR A 296 11.39 -2.06 9.83
CA TYR A 296 11.83 -1.33 11.03
C TYR A 296 12.24 -2.24 12.18
N GLU A 297 11.63 -3.43 12.28
CA GLU A 297 11.71 -4.22 13.51
C GLU A 297 12.63 -5.45 13.38
N VAL A 298 13.14 -5.73 12.18
CA VAL A 298 14.18 -6.74 11.95
C VAL A 298 15.54 -6.06 12.14
N PRO A 299 16.41 -6.54 13.05
CA PRO A 299 17.73 -5.95 13.25
C PRO A 299 18.53 -5.89 11.94
N PRO A 300 19.34 -4.83 11.70
CA PRO A 300 20.13 -4.69 10.47
C PRO A 300 21.12 -5.84 10.23
N GLU A 301 21.57 -6.51 11.30
CA GLU A 301 22.49 -7.66 11.21
C GLU A 301 21.78 -8.95 10.81
N GLU A 302 20.45 -8.98 10.85
CA GLU A 302 19.63 -10.15 10.55
C GLU A 302 19.05 -10.06 9.14
N ILE A 303 19.35 -11.08 8.32
CA ILE A 303 18.83 -11.15 6.94
C ILE A 303 17.36 -11.56 6.94
N LEU A 304 16.99 -12.39 7.91
CA LEU A 304 15.67 -12.91 8.16
C LEU A 304 15.40 -12.87 9.66
N PRO A 305 14.13 -12.72 10.06
CA PRO A 305 13.76 -12.84 11.45
C PRO A 305 14.04 -14.25 11.99
N LYS A 306 14.60 -14.31 13.20
CA LYS A 306 14.79 -15.59 13.89
C LYS A 306 13.43 -16.15 14.34
N GLU A 307 13.16 -17.41 13.99
CA GLU A 307 11.97 -18.13 14.46
C GLU A 307 11.79 -18.00 15.99
N GLY A 308 10.59 -17.60 16.43
CA GLY A 308 10.25 -17.44 17.84
C GLY A 308 10.75 -16.13 18.51
N THR A 309 11.46 -15.28 17.78
CA THR A 309 11.96 -13.98 18.27
C THR A 309 11.34 -12.86 17.45
N PHE A 310 10.09 -12.53 17.76
CA PHE A 310 9.49 -11.29 17.27
C PHE A 310 9.88 -10.18 18.25
N TYR A 311 10.58 -9.15 17.77
CA TYR A 311 10.93 -7.99 18.58
C TYR A 311 9.71 -7.07 18.85
N TRP A 312 8.53 -7.44 18.35
CA TRP A 312 7.28 -6.67 18.40
C TRP A 312 6.05 -7.57 18.60
N ASP A 313 4.90 -6.94 18.89
CA ASP A 313 3.61 -7.62 18.99
C ASP A 313 3.16 -8.20 17.62
N ASN A 314 3.01 -9.53 17.54
CA ASN A 314 2.53 -10.27 16.36
C ASN A 314 1.27 -9.67 15.73
N GLN A 315 0.42 -9.01 16.52
CA GLN A 315 -0.79 -8.38 16.00
C GLN A 315 -0.49 -7.15 15.12
N THR A 316 0.59 -6.41 15.38
CA THR A 316 0.96 -5.20 14.61
C THR A 316 1.27 -5.53 13.16
N GLN A 317 1.97 -6.64 12.92
CA GLN A 317 2.25 -7.12 11.58
C GLN A 317 0.96 -7.46 10.82
N ALA A 318 0.02 -8.14 11.50
CA ALA A 318 -1.28 -8.49 10.93
C ALA A 318 -2.11 -7.24 10.58
N PHE A 319 -2.07 -6.20 11.43
CA PHE A 319 -2.64 -4.89 11.11
C PHE A 319 -1.95 -4.20 9.93
N CYS A 320 -0.63 -4.32 9.80
CA CYS A 320 0.12 -3.76 8.68
C CYS A 320 -0.26 -4.43 7.35
N LYS A 321 -0.35 -5.77 7.32
CA LYS A 321 -0.83 -6.54 6.15
C LYS A 321 -2.27 -6.15 5.77
N ARG A 322 -3.15 -6.08 6.77
CA ARG A 322 -4.53 -5.63 6.60
C ARG A 322 -4.61 -4.24 5.98
N ALA A 323 -3.84 -3.28 6.50
CA ALA A 323 -3.76 -1.91 5.99
C ALA A 323 -3.33 -1.86 4.53
N LEU A 324 -2.35 -2.68 4.14
CA LEU A 324 -1.90 -2.77 2.76
C LEU A 324 -2.99 -3.33 1.83
N LEU A 325 -3.63 -4.44 2.21
CA LEU A 325 -4.71 -5.03 1.39
C LEU A 325 -5.89 -4.07 1.23
N ASP A 326 -6.25 -3.34 2.28
CA ASP A 326 -7.29 -2.32 2.22
C ASP A 326 -6.88 -1.12 1.36
N ALA A 327 -5.63 -0.68 1.43
CA ALA A 327 -5.12 0.36 0.55
C ALA A 327 -5.23 -0.04 -0.93
N ILE A 328 -4.89 -1.29 -1.26
CA ILE A 328 -5.00 -1.84 -2.62
C ILE A 328 -6.46 -1.87 -3.04
N GLN A 329 -7.35 -2.41 -2.22
CA GLN A 329 -8.79 -2.46 -2.48
C GLN A 329 -9.38 -1.06 -2.71
N ASN A 330 -9.09 -0.12 -1.82
CA ASN A 330 -9.55 1.27 -1.92
C ASN A 330 -9.05 1.95 -3.20
N THR A 331 -7.79 1.71 -3.55
CA THR A 331 -7.18 2.27 -4.77
C THR A 331 -7.79 1.65 -6.02
N ALA A 332 -8.00 0.33 -6.03
CA ALA A 332 -8.60 -0.39 -7.14
C ALA A 332 -10.03 0.11 -7.46
N LEU A 333 -10.80 0.42 -6.42
CA LEU A 333 -12.13 1.04 -6.53
C LEU A 333 -12.08 2.49 -7.00
N ARG A 334 -11.10 3.27 -6.51
CA ARG A 334 -10.94 4.69 -6.86
C ARG A 334 -10.47 4.90 -8.30
N TYR A 335 -9.68 3.97 -8.84
CA TYR A 335 -9.08 4.06 -10.18
C TYR A 335 -9.45 2.87 -11.07
N PRO A 336 -10.73 2.72 -11.47
CA PRO A 336 -11.22 1.55 -12.21
C PRO A 336 -10.58 1.35 -13.59
N GLN A 337 -10.02 2.42 -14.16
CA GLN A 337 -9.38 2.36 -15.49
C GLN A 337 -7.90 1.99 -15.46
N ARG A 338 -7.27 1.99 -14.28
CA ARG A 338 -5.84 1.73 -14.13
C ARG A 338 -5.55 0.24 -13.91
N SER A 339 -4.35 -0.18 -14.29
CA SER A 339 -3.81 -1.53 -14.11
C SER A 339 -2.55 -1.43 -13.27
N LEU A 340 -2.43 -2.25 -12.23
CA LEU A 340 -1.30 -2.19 -11.30
C LEU A 340 -1.06 -3.57 -10.67
N LEU A 341 0.18 -4.03 -10.73
CA LEU A 341 0.66 -5.18 -9.96
C LEU A 341 1.36 -4.66 -8.70
N VAL A 342 0.79 -4.99 -7.54
CA VAL A 342 1.35 -4.63 -6.23
C VAL A 342 2.13 -5.82 -5.68
N ILE A 343 3.43 -5.65 -5.45
CA ILE A 343 4.31 -6.67 -4.87
C ILE A 343 4.47 -6.33 -3.39
N LEU A 344 3.96 -7.21 -2.52
CA LEU A 344 4.11 -7.09 -1.08
C LEU A 344 5.47 -7.65 -0.65
N GLN A 345 6.28 -6.82 0.01
CA GLN A 345 7.52 -7.25 0.61
C GLN A 345 7.31 -7.76 2.04
N ASP A 346 6.96 -9.03 2.18
CA ASP A 346 6.72 -9.67 3.48
C ASP A 346 7.71 -10.82 3.77
N PRO A 347 8.79 -10.58 4.52
CA PRO A 347 9.77 -11.60 4.90
C PRO A 347 9.25 -12.57 5.98
N PHE A 348 8.02 -12.41 6.46
CA PHE A 348 7.45 -13.22 7.56
C PHE A 348 6.29 -14.09 7.11
N ASN A 349 6.05 -14.23 5.81
CA ASN A 349 4.86 -14.93 5.38
C ASN A 349 5.00 -16.45 5.53
N THR A 350 4.76 -16.96 6.74
CA THR A 350 4.37 -18.36 6.91
C THR A 350 2.85 -18.42 6.78
N ILE A 351 2.36 -18.65 5.56
CA ILE A 351 0.91 -18.87 5.34
C ILE A 351 0.42 -20.10 6.15
N GLU A 352 1.32 -20.98 6.60
CA GLU A 352 0.97 -22.29 7.18
C GLU A 352 1.02 -22.43 8.70
N SER A 353 1.28 -21.39 9.52
CA SER A 353 1.44 -21.60 10.98
C SER A 353 0.29 -21.12 11.88
N GLN A 354 -0.90 -20.83 11.34
CA GLN A 354 -2.07 -20.47 12.18
C GLN A 354 -3.25 -21.45 12.12
N SER A 355 -3.18 -22.50 11.29
CA SER A 355 -4.21 -23.55 11.24
C SER A 355 -4.05 -24.64 12.31
N ARG A 356 -3.09 -24.51 13.25
CA ARG A 356 -2.79 -25.51 14.28
C ARG A 356 -2.88 -25.03 15.73
N SER A 357 -3.34 -23.80 15.98
CA SER A 357 -3.48 -23.27 17.35
C SER A 357 -4.93 -23.06 17.79
N GLU A 358 -5.91 -23.56 17.03
CA GLU A 358 -7.32 -23.65 17.43
C GLU A 358 -7.85 -25.09 17.33
N GLU A 359 -7.09 -26.06 17.84
CA GLU A 359 -7.62 -27.37 18.26
C GLU A 359 -7.39 -27.59 19.77
#